data_AF-A0A6P1CZJ5-F1
#
_entry.id   AF-A0A6P1CZJ5-F1
#
_cell.length_a   1.000
_cell.length_b   1.000
_cell.length_c   1.000
_cell.angle_alpha   90.00
_cell.angle_beta   90.00
_cell.angle_gamma   90.00
#
_symmetry.space_group_name_H-M   'P 1'
#
loop_
_entity.id
_entity.type
_entity.pdbx_description
1 polymer ?
#
loop_
_entity_poly.entity_id
_entity_poly.type
_entity_poly.pdbx_seq_one_letter_code
_entity_poly.pdbx_strand_id
1 'polypeptide(L)'
;VRRKHSRRGEIDLRRTLRKSMSTGGVPIDLVSRKPRPGRPELVLLCDVSGSVAGFSNFTLLLVSALREQFSRVRIFAFVDQTDEVTRFFDARTQLD
;
A
#
# COMPACT_ATOMS: atom_id res chain seq x y z
N VAL A 1 6.31 12.10 9.84
CA VAL A 1 6.62 12.98 8.69
C VAL A 1 5.39 13.07 7.78
N ARG A 2 4.63 14.16 7.86
CA ARG A 2 3.44 14.39 7.04
C ARG A 2 3.93 14.65 5.60
N ARG A 3 3.69 13.72 4.66
CA ARG A 3 4.00 13.95 3.23
C ARG A 3 3.20 15.18 2.79
N LYS A 4 3.87 16.33 2.68
CA LYS A 4 3.34 17.49 1.95
C LYS A 4 3.03 16.97 0.55
N HIS A 5 1.74 16.86 0.24
CA HIS A 5 1.28 16.65 -1.12
C HIS A 5 1.77 17.86 -1.91
N SER A 6 2.93 17.75 -2.59
CA SER A 6 3.28 18.75 -3.59
C SER A 6 2.16 18.65 -4.62
N ARG A 7 1.36 19.71 -4.73
CA ARG A 7 0.18 19.75 -5.62
C ARG A 7 0.54 19.70 -7.11
N ARG A 8 1.82 19.49 -7.44
CA ARG A 8 2.30 19.19 -8.78
C ARG A 8 3.32 18.05 -8.65
N GLY A 9 2.97 16.89 -9.20
CA GLY A 9 3.95 15.84 -9.46
C GLY A 9 5.01 16.31 -10.46
N GLU A 10 6.04 15.51 -10.68
CA GLU A 10 7.10 15.79 -11.65
C GLU A 10 6.49 16.12 -13.04
N ILE A 11 6.99 17.16 -13.72
CA ILE A 11 6.46 17.58 -15.03
C ILE A 11 6.85 16.57 -16.10
N ASP A 12 5.88 16.14 -16.90
CA ASP A 12 6.12 15.37 -18.12
C ASP A 12 6.53 16.36 -19.23
N LEU A 13 7.83 16.65 -19.34
CA LEU A 13 8.39 17.56 -20.34
C LEU A 13 8.00 17.18 -21.77
N ARG A 14 8.05 15.88 -22.12
CA ARG A 14 7.70 15.42 -23.47
C ARG A 14 6.23 15.70 -23.79
N ARG A 15 5.33 15.39 -22.85
CA ARG A 15 3.89 15.61 -23.03
C ARG A 15 3.52 17.09 -22.97
N THR A 16 4.22 17.87 -22.15
CA THR A 16 4.08 19.33 -22.05
C THR A 16 4.51 20.02 -23.35
N LEU A 17 5.71 19.71 -23.87
CA LEU A 17 6.22 20.26 -25.13
C LEU A 17 5.35 19.87 -26.33
N ARG A 18 4.82 18.64 -26.33
CA ARG A 18 3.86 18.21 -27.36
C ARG A 18 2.56 19.02 -27.28
N LYS A 19 2.07 19.30 -26.08
CA LYS A 19 0.85 20.09 -25.86
C LYS A 19 1.05 21.57 -26.23
N SER A 20 2.26 22.10 -26.06
CA SER A 20 2.59 23.49 -26.40
C SER A 20 2.83 23.76 -27.90
N MET A 21 2.70 22.75 -28.76
CA MET A 21 2.88 22.96 -30.21
C MET A 21 1.84 23.93 -30.79
N SER A 22 0.62 23.97 -30.26
CA SER A 22 -0.40 24.94 -30.66
C SER A 22 -0.11 26.37 -30.20
N THR A 23 0.79 26.54 -29.22
CA THR A 23 1.15 27.82 -28.61
C THR A 23 2.56 28.25 -29.03
N GLY A 24 3.01 27.85 -30.22
CA GLY A 24 4.33 28.21 -30.75
C GLY A 24 5.49 27.60 -29.95
N GLY A 25 5.25 26.49 -29.24
CA GLY A 25 6.24 25.82 -28.40
C GLY A 25 6.28 26.34 -26.95
N VAL A 26 5.57 27.42 -26.62
CA VAL A 26 5.58 28.01 -25.28
C VAL A 26 4.72 27.17 -24.32
N PRO A 27 5.30 26.59 -23.24
CA PRO A 27 4.58 25.68 -22.34
C PRO A 27 3.65 26.42 -21.38
N ILE A 28 2.48 26.86 -21.88
CA ILE A 28 1.42 27.52 -21.11
C ILE A 28 0.74 26.52 -20.15
N ASP A 29 0.45 25.33 -20.65
CA ASP A 29 -0.19 24.25 -19.88
C ASP A 29 0.80 23.13 -19.54
N LEU A 30 1.24 23.11 -18.28
CA LEU A 30 2.13 22.05 -17.78
C LEU A 30 1.36 20.75 -17.57
N VAL A 31 1.89 19.65 -18.13
CA VAL A 31 1.34 18.31 -17.90
C VAL A 31 2.18 17.60 -16.84
N SER A 32 1.56 17.24 -15.72
CA SER A 32 2.22 16.45 -14.67
C SER A 32 2.27 14.96 -15.04
N ARG A 33 3.36 14.28 -14.66
CA ARG A 33 3.44 12.81 -14.70
C ARG A 33 2.38 12.21 -13.79
N LYS A 34 1.74 11.13 -14.25
CA LYS A 34 0.79 10.36 -13.43
C LYS A 34 1.57 9.76 -12.25
N PRO A 35 1.10 9.93 -11.00
CA PRO A 35 1.69 9.23 -9.87
C PRO A 35 1.66 7.72 -10.14
N ARG A 36 2.79 7.04 -9.97
CA ARG A 36 2.80 5.58 -9.91
C ARG A 36 2.37 5.19 -8.48
N PRO A 37 1.27 4.47 -8.29
CA PRO A 37 0.92 3.96 -6.97
C PRO A 37 2.07 3.09 -6.48
N GLY A 38 2.62 3.41 -5.32
CA GLY A 38 3.57 2.51 -4.65
C GLY A 38 2.86 1.26 -4.14
N ARG A 39 3.64 0.29 -3.64
CA ARG A 39 3.07 -0.84 -2.90
C ARG A 39 2.31 -0.32 -1.66
N PRO A 40 1.04 -0.68 -1.47
CA PRO A 40 0.25 -0.21 -0.33
C PRO A 40 0.78 -0.78 1.00
N GLU A 41 0.46 -0.11 2.10
CA GLU A 41 0.64 -0.65 3.45
C GLU A 41 -0.65 -1.34 3.88
N LEU A 42 -0.56 -2.56 4.43
CA LEU A 42 -1.69 -3.35 4.89
C LEU A 42 -1.70 -3.45 6.42
N VAL A 43 -2.86 -3.17 7.02
CA VAL A 43 -3.13 -3.43 8.44
C VAL A 43 -4.30 -4.39 8.54
N LEU A 44 -4.08 -5.51 9.20
CA LEU A 44 -5.11 -6.50 9.49
C LEU A 44 -5.51 -6.41 10.96
N LEU A 45 -6.81 -6.41 11.20
CA LEU A 45 -7.41 -6.55 12.52
C LEU A 45 -8.26 -7.82 12.49
N CYS A 46 -7.80 -8.87 13.16
CA CYS A 46 -8.38 -10.20 13.12
C CYS A 46 -9.00 -10.55 14.48
N ASP A 47 -10.26 -10.96 14.48
CA ASP A 47 -10.91 -11.58 15.64
C ASP A 47 -10.43 -13.04 15.73
N VAL A 48 -9.94 -13.47 16.91
CA VAL A 48 -9.47 -14.84 17.15
C VAL A 48 -10.33 -15.57 18.18
N SER A 49 -11.56 -15.10 18.40
CA SER A 49 -12.55 -15.81 19.21
C SER A 49 -12.97 -17.13 18.56
N GLY A 50 -13.48 -18.06 19.38
CA GLY A 50 -13.68 -19.47 18.99
C GLY A 50 -14.55 -19.70 17.75
N SER A 51 -15.42 -18.76 17.37
CA SER A 51 -16.29 -18.86 16.19
C SER A 51 -15.60 -18.53 14.86
N VAL A 52 -14.51 -17.77 14.89
CA VAL A 52 -13.85 -17.22 13.69
C VAL A 52 -12.38 -17.63 13.56
N ALA A 53 -11.84 -18.35 14.55
CA ALA A 53 -10.44 -18.79 14.57
C ALA A 53 -9.99 -19.49 13.25
N GLY A 54 -10.85 -20.32 12.64
CA GLY A 54 -10.57 -20.98 11.37
C GLY A 54 -10.46 -20.04 10.16
N PHE A 55 -11.29 -18.98 10.11
CA PHE A 55 -11.27 -17.98 9.04
C PHE A 55 -10.08 -17.02 9.18
N SER A 56 -9.70 -16.72 10.42
CA SER A 56 -8.52 -15.92 10.74
C SER A 56 -7.25 -16.61 10.26
N ASN A 57 -7.11 -17.93 10.46
CA ASN A 57 -5.95 -18.68 9.96
C ASN A 57 -5.79 -18.60 8.43
N PHE A 58 -6.86 -18.84 7.66
CA PHE A 58 -6.81 -18.73 6.20
C PHE A 58 -6.41 -17.33 5.73
N THR A 59 -7.02 -16.29 6.32
CA THR A 59 -6.73 -14.89 5.97
C THR A 59 -5.26 -14.56 6.23
N LEU A 60 -4.70 -15.06 7.34
CA LEU A 60 -3.30 -14.87 7.70
C LEU A 60 -2.36 -15.57 6.71
N LEU A 61 -2.67 -16.80 6.31
CA LEU A 61 -1.91 -17.54 5.28
C LEU A 61 -1.93 -16.82 3.93
N LEU A 62 -3.10 -16.35 3.48
CA LEU A 62 -3.26 -15.58 2.25
C LEU A 62 -2.41 -14.31 2.27
N VAL A 63 -2.42 -13.58 3.39
CA VAL A 63 -1.66 -12.33 3.53
C VAL A 63 -0.16 -12.61 3.60
N SER A 64 0.26 -13.71 4.23
CA SER A 64 1.65 -14.16 4.22
C SER A 64 2.14 -14.41 2.78
N ALA A 65 1.35 -15.13 1.98
CA ALA A 65 1.66 -15.41 0.58
C ALA A 65 1.70 -14.14 -0.30
N LEU A 66 0.85 -13.15 -0.01
CA LEU A 66 0.78 -11.89 -0.75
C LEU A 66 1.65 -10.78 -0.14
N ARG A 67 2.42 -11.06 0.91
CA ARG A 67 3.19 -10.05 1.67
C ARG A 67 4.09 -9.23 0.79
N GLU A 68 4.72 -9.85 -0.21
CA GLU A 68 5.56 -9.14 -1.15
C GLU A 68 4.78 -7.99 -1.78
N GLN A 69 3.52 -8.14 -2.18
CA GLN A 69 2.75 -7.08 -2.86
C GLN A 69 2.54 -5.81 -2.02
N PHE A 70 2.78 -5.86 -0.71
CA PHE A 70 2.65 -4.74 0.21
C PHE A 70 4.02 -4.17 0.60
N SER A 71 4.09 -2.86 0.86
CA SER A 71 5.32 -2.22 1.35
C SER A 71 5.56 -2.50 2.84
N ARG A 72 4.48 -2.75 3.58
CA ARG A 72 4.50 -3.14 4.98
C ARG A 72 3.19 -3.87 5.31
N VAL A 73 3.27 -4.91 6.13
CA VAL A 73 2.11 -5.61 6.70
C VAL A 73 2.19 -5.51 8.22
N ARG A 74 1.08 -5.14 8.87
CA ARG A 74 0.90 -5.19 10.32
C ARG A 74 -0.36 -5.98 10.63
N ILE A 75 -0.30 -6.83 11.65
CA ILE A 75 -1.39 -7.74 11.99
C ILE A 75 -1.68 -7.58 13.47
N PHE A 76 -2.93 -7.35 13.80
CA PHE A 76 -3.46 -7.24 15.14
C PHE A 76 -4.50 -8.32 15.34
N ALA A 77 -4.33 -9.14 16.38
CA ALA A 77 -5.32 -10.11 16.80
C ALA A 77 -6.06 -9.56 18.01
N PHE A 78 -7.37 -9.81 18.11
CA PHE A 78 -8.13 -9.45 19.30
C PHE A 78 -9.15 -10.50 19.71
N VAL A 79 -9.37 -10.60 21.02
CA VAL A 79 -10.52 -11.29 21.67
C VAL A 79 -11.16 -10.28 22.62
N ASP A 80 -10.69 -10.24 23.87
CA ASP A 80 -11.07 -9.20 24.85
C ASP A 80 -10.10 -8.01 24.84
N GLN A 81 -8.87 -8.25 24.38
CA GLN A 81 -7.81 -7.25 24.23
C GLN A 81 -7.15 -7.40 22.86
N THR A 82 -6.46 -6.36 22.40
CA THR A 82 -5.80 -6.32 21.08
C THR A 82 -4.28 -6.40 21.23
N ASP A 83 -3.67 -7.34 20.52
CA ASP A 83 -2.22 -7.53 20.48
C ASP A 83 -1.68 -7.49 19.04
N GLU A 84 -0.52 -6.84 18.86
CA GLU A 84 0.17 -6.84 17.56
C GLU A 84 0.94 -8.16 17.39
N VAL A 85 0.47 -9.00 16.45
CA VAL A 85 1.01 -10.33 16.16
C VAL A 85 1.88 -10.39 14.91
N THR A 86 2.16 -9.24 14.27
CA THR A 86 2.97 -9.12 13.05
C THR A 86 4.26 -9.96 13.07
N ARG A 87 4.94 -10.04 14.22
CA ARG A 87 6.20 -10.77 14.40
C ARG A 87 6.10 -12.29 14.25
N PHE A 88 4.92 -12.86 14.47
CA PHE A 88 4.68 -14.31 14.37
C PHE A 88 4.42 -14.77 12.94
N PHE A 89 4.26 -13.85 11.99
CA PHE A 89 3.99 -14.14 10.59
C PHE A 89 5.18 -13.76 9.69
N ASP A 90 6.39 -13.77 10.25
CA ASP A 90 7.59 -13.61 9.43
C ASP A 90 7.79 -14.87 8.57
N ALA A 91 8.35 -14.74 7.37
CA ALA A 91 8.33 -15.74 6.28
C ALA A 91 8.96 -17.12 6.61
N ARG A 92 9.47 -17.29 7.83
CA ARG A 92 10.09 -18.52 8.36
C ARG A 92 9.30 -19.16 9.51
N THR A 93 8.19 -18.58 9.92
CA THR A 93 7.36 -19.16 10.98
C THR A 93 6.42 -20.16 10.34
N GLN A 94 6.80 -21.44 10.34
CA GLN A 94 5.84 -22.52 10.13
C GLN A 94 4.80 -22.44 11.24
N LEU A 95 3.54 -22.35 10.85
CA LEU A 95 2.39 -22.51 11.74
C LEU A 95 2.18 -24.02 11.91
N ASP A 96 3.00 -24.64 12.76
CA ASP A 96 2.84 -26.02 13.21
C ASP A 96 2.19 -26.03 14.61
#